data_AF-Q16RZ3-F1
#
_entry.id   AF-Q16RZ3-F1
#
_cell.length_a   1.000
_cell.length_b   1.000
_cell.length_c   1.000
_cell.angle_alpha   90.00
_cell.angle_beta   90.00
_cell.angle_gamma   90.00
#
_symmetry.space_group_name_H-M   'P 1'
#
loop_
_entity.id
_entity.type
_entity.pdbx_description
1 polymer ?
#
loop_
_entity_poly.entity_id
_entity_poly.type
_entity_poly.pdbx_seq_one_letter_code
_entity_poly.pdbx_strand_id
1 'polypeptide(L)'
;MLGAVAVKINFFAEEHLEQDNEYHEHYSLYTMFMETLASFCQEGCEFINRSSPGRLSQMMLFVCSLVVFNYYSSGIFSILMQGPQKSNIKTLTQLADSRLQVGIDGTVDVEEFFMRSTHSDIQQLVEKKDLRENFNLDPAYGIYQVRSGTLAYHCDRMVAYNVIRDSYDFSEMCDLNEIEVMPPQGVGLLIRKDSPFRELLNIRLARLRETGAFSRFSNLWITKKPECLVTSVVSSVSMEGAFPIFLLLIAGTIAAFMAFALENGLFRASGRHFGSSASLE
;
A
#
# COMPACT_ATOMS: atom_id res chain seq x y z
N MET A 1 -24.49 16.10 -4.55
CA MET A 1 -25.85 16.51 -4.13
C MET A 1 -25.87 17.82 -3.34
N LEU A 2 -25.16 17.97 -2.21
CA LEU A 2 -25.13 19.23 -1.45
C LEU A 2 -24.64 20.44 -2.28
N GLY A 3 -23.61 20.25 -3.11
CA GLY A 3 -23.12 21.31 -4.02
C GLY A 3 -24.17 21.76 -5.04
N ALA A 4 -24.89 20.83 -5.68
CA ALA A 4 -25.93 21.16 -6.64
C ALA A 4 -27.14 21.85 -5.98
N VAL A 5 -27.47 21.48 -4.74
CA VAL A 5 -28.49 22.16 -3.94
C VAL A 5 -28.04 23.57 -3.55
N ALA A 6 -26.78 23.76 -3.16
CA ALA A 6 -26.22 25.07 -2.84
C ALA A 6 -26.15 26.00 -4.07
N VAL A 7 -25.78 25.46 -5.23
CA VAL A 7 -25.80 26.19 -6.51
C VAL A 7 -27.24 26.57 -6.89
N LYS A 8 -28.20 25.65 -6.75
CA LYS A 8 -29.61 25.95 -7.00
C LYS A 8 -30.16 27.01 -6.04
N ILE A 9 -29.79 26.97 -4.76
CA ILE A 9 -30.21 27.96 -3.76
C ILE A 9 -29.59 29.33 -4.08
N ASN A 10 -28.31 29.38 -4.47
CA ASN A 10 -27.68 30.63 -4.89
C ASN A 10 -28.33 31.19 -6.16
N PHE A 11 -28.62 30.35 -7.14
CA PHE A 11 -29.28 30.77 -8.38
C PHE A 11 -30.72 31.24 -8.13
N PHE A 12 -31.45 30.56 -7.24
CA PHE A 12 -32.80 30.97 -6.84
C PHE A 12 -32.79 32.26 -6.01
N ALA A 13 -31.76 32.47 -5.17
CA ALA A 13 -31.57 33.71 -4.44
C ALA A 13 -31.18 34.88 -5.36
N GLU A 14 -30.42 34.60 -6.43
CA GLU A 14 -30.08 35.54 -7.49
C GLU A 14 -31.32 35.92 -8.32
N GLU A 15 -32.17 34.94 -8.66
CA GLU A 15 -33.47 35.15 -9.31
C GLU A 15 -34.41 36.03 -8.47
N HIS A 16 -34.33 35.95 -7.13
CA HIS A 16 -35.11 36.79 -6.23
C HIS A 16 -34.54 38.20 -6.04
N LEU A 17 -33.25 38.42 -6.33
CA LEU A 17 -32.57 39.72 -6.18
C LEU A 17 -32.54 40.54 -7.49
N GLU A 18 -32.57 39.90 -8.67
CA GLU A 18 -32.57 40.56 -9.98
C GLU A 18 -33.98 40.77 -10.56
N GLN A 19 -34.88 41.35 -9.77
CA GLN A 19 -36.29 41.59 -10.14
C GLN A 19 -36.52 42.61 -11.29
N ASP A 20 -35.46 43.08 -11.96
CA ASP A 20 -35.47 44.20 -12.92
C ASP A 20 -34.85 43.90 -14.30
N ASN A 21 -34.47 42.66 -14.63
CA ASN A 21 -33.91 42.33 -15.95
C ASN A 21 -34.64 41.17 -16.66
N GLU A 22 -35.12 41.48 -17.86
CA GLU A 22 -36.08 40.75 -18.68
C GLU A 22 -35.48 39.53 -19.42
N TYR A 23 -34.86 38.57 -18.72
CA TYR A 23 -34.49 37.25 -19.30
C TYR A 23 -34.53 36.14 -18.24
N HIS A 24 -35.70 35.57 -17.98
CA HIS A 24 -35.85 34.38 -17.14
C HIS A 24 -35.57 33.11 -17.96
N GLU A 25 -34.38 32.54 -17.82
CA GLU A 25 -34.09 31.20 -18.31
C GLU A 25 -34.25 30.20 -17.14
N HIS A 26 -35.39 29.49 -17.09
CA HIS A 26 -35.64 28.49 -16.06
C HIS A 26 -34.78 27.25 -16.30
N TYR A 27 -33.65 27.17 -15.59
CA TYR A 27 -32.80 25.99 -15.65
C TYR A 27 -33.40 24.84 -14.82
N SER A 28 -33.57 23.69 -15.46
CA SER A 28 -33.99 22.47 -14.80
C SER A 28 -32.96 22.03 -13.75
N LEU A 29 -33.45 21.40 -12.67
CA LEU A 29 -32.63 20.75 -11.65
C LEU A 29 -31.57 19.81 -12.24
N TYR A 30 -31.91 19.15 -13.34
CA TYR A 30 -31.02 18.23 -14.06
C TYR A 30 -29.79 18.96 -14.62
N THR A 31 -30.00 20.07 -15.33
CA THR A 31 -28.92 20.86 -15.93
C THR A 31 -27.96 21.39 -14.87
N MET A 32 -28.49 21.91 -13.76
CA MET A 32 -27.67 22.41 -12.64
C MET A 32 -26.87 21.30 -11.96
N PHE A 33 -27.41 20.08 -11.88
CA PHE A 33 -26.69 18.93 -11.37
C PHE A 33 -25.53 18.53 -12.28
N MET A 34 -25.77 18.47 -13.60
CA MET A 34 -24.75 18.12 -14.59
C MET A 34 -23.61 19.15 -14.60
N GLU A 35 -23.92 20.45 -14.53
CA GLU A 35 -22.91 21.52 -14.46
C GLU A 35 -22.07 21.45 -13.19
N THR A 36 -22.71 21.16 -12.04
CA THR A 36 -21.97 20.98 -10.78
C THR A 36 -21.03 19.77 -10.86
N LEU A 37 -21.48 18.70 -11.53
CA LEU A 37 -20.68 17.49 -11.74
C LEU A 37 -19.51 17.77 -12.71
N ALA A 38 -19.74 18.47 -13.82
CA ALA A 38 -18.71 18.88 -14.77
C ALA A 38 -17.64 19.76 -14.11
N SER A 39 -18.06 20.73 -13.28
CA SER A 39 -17.16 21.57 -12.52
C SER A 39 -16.33 20.79 -11.48
N PHE A 40 -16.93 19.75 -10.85
CA PHE A 40 -16.21 18.85 -9.94
C PHE A 40 -15.18 17.97 -10.69
N CYS A 41 -15.54 17.50 -11.89
CA CYS A 41 -14.66 16.76 -12.80
C CYS A 41 -13.62 17.64 -13.51
N GLN A 42 -13.62 18.96 -13.28
CA GLN A 42 -12.72 19.94 -13.92
C GLN A 42 -12.91 20.08 -15.44
N GLU A 43 -14.09 19.74 -15.96
CA GLU A 43 -14.40 19.85 -17.40
C GLU A 43 -14.76 21.29 -17.84
N GLY A 44 -14.80 22.23 -16.89
CA GLY A 44 -15.20 23.61 -17.12
C GLY A 44 -16.69 23.84 -16.82
N CYS A 45 -17.19 25.03 -17.13
CA CYS A 45 -18.58 25.40 -16.97
C CYS A 45 -19.01 26.13 -18.25
N GLU A 46 -20.10 25.68 -18.87
CA GLU A 46 -20.62 26.30 -20.09
C GLU A 46 -21.34 27.62 -19.75
N PHE A 47 -21.94 27.69 -18.56
CA PHE A 47 -22.70 28.84 -18.09
C PHE A 47 -21.84 29.77 -17.23
N ILE A 48 -21.89 31.06 -17.53
CA ILE A 48 -21.21 32.10 -16.76
C ILE A 48 -22.27 32.94 -16.04
N ASN A 49 -22.22 32.90 -14.70
CA ASN A 49 -23.06 33.77 -13.88
C ASN A 49 -22.70 35.25 -14.13
N ARG A 50 -23.71 36.08 -14.34
CA ARG A 50 -23.52 37.52 -14.59
C ARG A 50 -23.37 38.31 -13.29
N SER A 51 -24.04 37.90 -12.23
CA SER A 51 -23.94 38.59 -10.94
C SER A 51 -22.61 38.33 -10.22
N SER A 52 -22.19 39.31 -9.41
CA SER A 52 -21.05 39.18 -8.51
C SER A 52 -21.16 38.00 -7.51
N PRO A 53 -22.29 37.77 -6.81
CA PRO A 53 -22.42 36.62 -5.90
C PRO A 53 -22.40 35.27 -6.63
N GLY A 54 -23.02 35.17 -7.81
CA GLY A 54 -22.98 33.95 -8.63
C GLY A 54 -21.56 33.58 -9.06
N ARG A 55 -20.76 34.57 -9.49
CA ARG A 55 -19.33 34.38 -9.83
C ARG A 55 -18.48 33.95 -8.64
N LEU A 56 -18.70 34.56 -7.47
CA LEU A 56 -17.98 34.20 -6.25
C LEU A 56 -18.30 32.75 -5.84
N SER A 57 -19.56 32.34 -5.94
CA SER A 57 -19.98 30.97 -5.62
C SER A 57 -19.35 29.93 -6.55
N GLN A 58 -19.28 30.23 -7.85
CA GLN A 58 -18.66 29.38 -8.86
C GLN A 58 -17.14 29.29 -8.66
N MET A 59 -16.48 30.42 -8.34
CA MET A 59 -15.06 30.44 -8.01
C MET A 59 -14.76 29.59 -6.77
N MET A 60 -15.58 29.67 -5.72
CA MET A 60 -15.43 28.83 -4.54
C MET A 60 -15.62 27.33 -4.86
N LEU A 61 -16.59 26.99 -5.72
CA LEU A 61 -16.81 25.61 -6.16
C LEU A 61 -15.57 25.06 -6.89
N PHE A 62 -14.96 25.84 -7.78
CA PHE A 62 -13.74 25.44 -8.48
C PHE A 62 -12.55 25.27 -7.54
N VAL A 63 -12.33 26.21 -6.61
CA VAL A 63 -11.24 26.11 -5.62
C VAL A 63 -11.40 24.87 -4.75
N CYS A 64 -12.61 24.61 -4.24
CA CYS A 64 -12.89 23.40 -3.47
C CYS A 64 -12.63 22.12 -4.28
N SER A 65 -13.10 22.06 -5.52
CA SER A 65 -12.90 20.89 -6.40
C SER A 65 -11.41 20.66 -6.70
N LEU A 66 -10.65 21.74 -6.92
CA LEU A 66 -9.21 21.69 -7.12
C LEU A 66 -8.47 21.17 -5.88
N VAL A 67 -8.83 21.64 -4.68
CA VAL A 67 -8.22 21.15 -3.42
C VAL A 67 -8.49 19.66 -3.22
N VAL A 68 -9.74 19.21 -3.43
CA VAL A 68 -10.11 17.80 -3.32
C VAL A 68 -9.33 16.94 -4.32
N PHE A 69 -9.23 17.38 -5.58
CA PHE A 69 -8.48 16.66 -6.61
C PHE A 69 -6.99 16.55 -6.30
N ASN A 70 -6.37 17.63 -5.82
CA ASN A 70 -4.95 17.62 -5.45
C ASN A 70 -4.70 16.71 -4.26
N TYR A 71 -5.58 16.72 -3.25
CA TYR A 71 -5.48 15.83 -2.10
C TYR A 71 -5.61 14.36 -2.52
N TYR A 72 -6.60 14.04 -3.36
CA TYR A 72 -6.81 12.70 -3.90
C TYR A 72 -5.62 12.20 -4.72
N SER A 73 -5.10 13.04 -5.62
CA SER A 73 -3.95 12.72 -6.47
C SER A 73 -2.68 12.47 -5.64
N SER A 74 -2.44 13.29 -4.61
CA SER A 74 -1.33 13.12 -3.67
C SER A 74 -1.46 11.85 -2.83
N GLY A 75 -2.68 11.52 -2.38
CA GLY A 75 -2.95 10.28 -1.66
C GLY A 75 -2.62 9.03 -2.47
N ILE A 76 -3.05 8.99 -3.75
CA ILE A 76 -2.70 7.91 -4.67
C ILE A 76 -1.19 7.83 -4.89
N PHE A 77 -0.55 8.98 -5.16
CA PHE A 77 0.90 9.02 -5.36
C PHE A 77 1.67 8.50 -4.14
N SER A 78 1.24 8.86 -2.93
CA SER A 78 1.82 8.37 -1.68
C SER A 78 1.75 6.85 -1.57
N ILE A 79 0.60 6.25 -1.90
CA ILE A 79 0.41 4.79 -1.89
C ILE A 79 1.30 4.10 -2.93
N LEU A 80 1.46 4.70 -4.11
CA LEU A 80 2.32 4.14 -5.17
C LEU A 80 3.81 4.23 -4.83
N MET A 81 4.21 5.26 -4.08
CA MET A 81 5.59 5.47 -3.60
C MET A 81 5.92 4.67 -2.35
N GLN A 82 4.92 4.34 -1.54
CA GLN A 82 5.04 3.41 -0.43
C GLN A 82 5.26 2.03 -1.07
N GLY A 83 6.53 1.63 -1.20
CA GLY A 83 7.00 0.51 -2.02
C GLY A 83 6.35 -0.86 -1.75
N PRO A 84 6.95 -1.97 -2.19
CA PRO A 84 6.31 -3.29 -2.15
C PRO A 84 5.72 -3.57 -0.76
N GLN A 85 4.43 -3.91 -0.74
CA GLN A 85 3.72 -4.19 0.50
C GLN A 85 4.36 -5.42 1.13
N LYS A 86 5.04 -5.22 2.26
CA LYS A 86 5.62 -6.31 3.04
C LYS A 86 4.53 -7.32 3.41
N SER A 87 4.91 -8.59 3.53
CA SER A 87 3.96 -9.64 3.84
C SER A 87 3.25 -9.36 5.18
N ASN A 88 2.04 -9.90 5.32
CA ASN A 88 1.26 -9.77 6.55
C ASN A 88 1.82 -10.63 7.70
N ILE A 89 2.89 -11.40 7.47
CA ILE A 89 3.52 -12.29 8.46
C ILE A 89 4.62 -11.49 9.17
N LYS A 90 4.29 -10.94 10.35
CA LYS A 90 5.22 -10.16 11.17
C LYS A 90 5.62 -10.87 12.46
N THR A 91 4.82 -11.83 12.91
CA THR A 91 5.05 -12.56 14.17
C THR A 91 5.32 -14.03 13.92
N LEU A 92 6.00 -14.67 14.89
CA LEU A 92 6.23 -16.11 14.90
C LEU A 92 4.92 -16.92 14.89
N THR A 93 3.89 -16.44 15.57
CA THR A 93 2.57 -17.08 15.59
C THR A 93 1.91 -17.07 14.22
N GLN A 94 1.97 -15.95 13.50
CA GLN A 94 1.50 -15.86 12.11
C GLN A 94 2.32 -16.74 11.17
N LEU A 95 3.62 -16.87 11.41
CA LEU A 95 4.48 -17.77 10.65
C LEU A 95 4.10 -19.24 10.89
N ALA A 96 3.78 -19.61 12.14
CA ALA A 96 3.33 -20.95 12.50
C ALA A 96 1.99 -21.33 11.82
N ASP A 97 1.10 -20.35 11.62
CA ASP A 97 -0.18 -20.55 10.92
C ASP A 97 -0.08 -20.46 9.39
N SER A 98 1.06 -20.00 8.87
CA SER A 98 1.26 -19.85 7.42
C SER A 98 1.43 -21.20 6.72
N ARG A 99 1.39 -21.21 5.38
CA ARG A 99 1.68 -22.42 4.57
C ARG A 99 3.17 -22.67 4.34
N LEU A 100 4.03 -21.76 4.78
CA LEU A 100 5.47 -21.85 4.58
C LEU A 100 6.07 -22.99 5.41
N GLN A 101 7.03 -23.69 4.85
CA GLN A 101 7.88 -24.60 5.63
C GLN A 101 8.90 -23.79 6.41
N VAL A 102 9.42 -24.32 7.51
CA VAL A 102 10.44 -23.65 8.33
C VAL A 102 11.70 -24.49 8.31
N GLY A 103 12.82 -23.85 7.96
CA GLY A 103 14.14 -24.45 7.97
C GLY A 103 15.05 -23.74 8.96
N ILE A 104 15.98 -24.47 9.57
CA ILE A 104 16.83 -23.95 10.64
C ILE A 104 18.29 -24.29 10.34
N ASP A 105 19.18 -23.31 10.52
CA ASP A 105 20.63 -23.49 10.46
C ASP A 105 21.10 -24.51 11.50
N GLY A 106 22.04 -25.36 11.11
CA GLY A 106 22.42 -26.55 11.86
C GLY A 106 23.37 -26.32 13.03
N THR A 107 23.31 -25.15 13.65
CA THR A 107 24.17 -24.83 14.79
C THR A 107 23.54 -25.32 16.10
N VAL A 108 24.37 -25.92 16.95
CA VAL A 108 23.92 -26.60 18.18
C VAL A 108 23.19 -25.67 19.14
N ASP A 109 23.60 -24.41 19.20
CA ASP A 109 23.00 -23.36 20.01
C ASP A 109 21.57 -23.00 19.57
N VAL A 110 21.34 -22.99 18.26
CA VAL A 110 20.02 -22.73 17.67
C VAL A 110 19.11 -23.94 17.89
N GLU A 111 19.59 -25.15 17.64
CA GLU A 111 18.82 -26.37 17.89
C GLU A 111 18.38 -26.47 19.37
N GLU A 112 19.31 -26.23 20.31
CA GLU A 112 19.02 -26.23 21.74
C GLU A 112 18.01 -25.13 22.11
N PHE A 113 18.09 -23.96 21.48
CA PHE A 113 17.13 -22.88 21.70
C PHE A 113 15.72 -23.28 21.28
N PHE A 114 15.52 -23.82 20.08
CA PHE A 114 14.18 -24.23 19.63
C PHE A 114 13.62 -25.41 20.44
N MET A 115 14.48 -26.37 20.84
CA MET A 115 14.05 -27.54 21.62
C MET A 115 13.77 -27.23 23.09
N ARG A 116 14.49 -26.28 23.70
CA ARG A 116 14.39 -25.97 25.14
C ARG A 116 13.71 -24.63 25.45
N SER A 117 13.21 -23.93 24.44
CA SER A 117 12.54 -22.64 24.65
C SER A 117 11.27 -22.78 25.49
N THR A 118 11.10 -21.86 26.44
CA THR A 118 9.88 -21.72 27.26
C THR A 118 8.88 -20.72 26.65
N HIS A 119 9.25 -20.05 25.55
CA HIS A 119 8.38 -19.06 24.92
C HIS A 119 7.23 -19.74 24.18
N SER A 120 6.00 -19.29 24.46
CA SER A 120 4.77 -19.82 23.85
C SER A 120 4.82 -19.82 22.33
N ASP A 121 5.36 -18.76 21.74
CA ASP A 121 5.34 -18.55 20.30
C ASP A 121 6.27 -19.53 19.57
N ILE A 122 7.41 -19.86 20.19
CA ILE A 122 8.36 -20.84 19.68
C ILE A 122 7.80 -22.25 19.83
N GLN A 123 7.18 -22.56 20.98
CA GLN A 123 6.52 -23.85 21.20
C GLN A 123 5.43 -24.09 20.16
N GLN A 124 4.58 -23.09 19.90
CA GLN A 124 3.56 -23.18 18.86
C GLN A 124 4.16 -23.40 17.47
N LEU A 125 5.29 -22.77 17.15
CA LEU A 125 5.99 -22.99 15.89
C LEU A 125 6.49 -24.43 15.77
N VAL A 126 7.15 -24.95 16.81
CA VAL A 126 7.71 -26.31 16.86
C VAL A 126 6.61 -27.37 16.84
N GLU A 127 5.46 -27.10 17.46
CA GLU A 127 4.30 -28.02 17.48
C GLU A 127 3.57 -28.06 16.13
N LYS A 128 3.41 -26.91 15.47
CA LYS A 128 2.67 -26.80 14.20
C LYS A 128 3.52 -27.11 12.97
N LYS A 129 4.83 -26.92 13.05
CA LYS A 129 5.76 -27.13 11.95
C LYS A 129 6.68 -28.29 12.30
N ASP A 130 6.75 -29.28 11.42
CA ASP A 130 7.73 -30.35 11.57
C ASP A 130 9.12 -29.81 11.22
N LEU A 131 9.87 -29.43 12.25
CA LEU A 131 11.22 -28.91 12.10
C LEU A 131 12.24 -30.04 11.89
N ARG A 132 11.90 -31.30 12.22
CA ARG A 132 12.84 -32.43 12.26
C ARG A 132 13.47 -32.76 10.91
N GLU A 133 12.71 -32.62 9.84
CA GLU A 133 13.20 -32.90 8.47
C GLU A 133 14.07 -31.77 7.91
N ASN A 134 13.96 -30.56 8.44
CA ASN A 134 14.62 -29.35 7.91
C ASN A 134 15.62 -28.72 8.89
N PHE A 135 16.13 -29.50 9.84
CA PHE A 135 17.31 -29.12 10.62
C PHE A 135 18.58 -29.31 9.79
N ASN A 136 19.55 -28.42 9.98
CA ASN A 136 20.88 -28.48 9.36
C ASN A 136 20.88 -28.23 7.85
N LEU A 137 20.04 -27.31 7.38
CA LEU A 137 20.13 -26.83 6.01
C LEU A 137 21.37 -25.94 5.85
N ASP A 138 22.05 -26.07 4.71
CA ASP A 138 23.14 -25.16 4.36
C ASP A 138 22.60 -23.73 4.19
N PRO A 139 23.25 -22.69 4.73
CA PRO A 139 22.76 -21.32 4.64
C PRO A 139 22.54 -20.83 3.20
N ALA A 140 23.39 -21.21 2.25
CA ALA A 140 23.20 -20.79 0.86
C ALA A 140 21.97 -21.48 0.24
N TYR A 141 21.77 -22.76 0.52
CA TYR A 141 20.60 -23.50 0.08
C TYR A 141 19.30 -23.00 0.74
N GLY A 142 19.31 -22.75 2.05
CA GLY A 142 18.17 -22.25 2.80
C GLY A 142 17.72 -20.88 2.29
N ILE A 143 18.66 -19.97 2.05
CA ILE A 143 18.38 -18.64 1.48
C ILE A 143 17.87 -18.74 0.04
N TYR A 144 18.43 -19.64 -0.78
CA TYR A 144 17.91 -19.90 -2.12
C TYR A 144 16.43 -20.36 -2.09
N GLN A 145 16.04 -21.20 -1.14
CA GLN A 145 14.65 -21.63 -0.98
C GLN A 145 13.72 -20.52 -0.46
N VAL A 146 14.27 -19.56 0.30
CA VAL A 146 13.53 -18.34 0.67
C VAL A 146 13.21 -17.51 -0.57
N ARG A 147 14.15 -17.42 -1.53
CA ARG A 147 13.92 -16.74 -2.83
C ARG A 147 12.75 -17.33 -3.61
N SER A 148 12.57 -18.65 -3.57
CA SER A 148 11.43 -19.31 -4.22
C SER A 148 10.10 -19.18 -3.47
N GLY A 149 10.09 -18.59 -2.27
CA GLY A 149 8.87 -18.34 -1.49
C GLY A 149 8.23 -19.59 -0.88
N THR A 150 8.96 -20.70 -0.80
CA THR A 150 8.48 -21.99 -0.29
C THR A 150 8.85 -22.22 1.18
N LEU A 151 9.97 -21.63 1.61
CA LEU A 151 10.60 -21.85 2.91
C LEU A 151 10.83 -20.53 3.64
N ALA A 152 10.60 -20.52 4.95
CA ALA A 152 11.11 -19.52 5.87
C ALA A 152 12.34 -20.09 6.57
N TYR A 153 13.50 -19.45 6.39
CA TYR A 153 14.78 -19.97 6.89
C TYR A 153 15.32 -19.14 8.05
N HIS A 154 15.67 -19.81 9.15
CA HIS A 154 16.35 -19.20 10.28
C HIS A 154 17.85 -19.44 10.19
N CYS A 155 18.64 -18.37 10.22
CA CYS A 155 20.10 -18.41 10.26
C CYS A 155 20.69 -17.18 10.95
N ASP A 156 21.99 -17.20 11.21
CA ASP A 156 22.70 -16.04 11.75
C ASP A 156 22.61 -14.83 10.79
N ARG A 157 22.30 -13.66 11.36
CA ARG A 157 22.08 -12.41 10.61
C ARG A 157 23.28 -12.04 9.73
N MET A 158 24.51 -12.26 10.20
CA MET A 158 25.73 -11.93 9.46
C MET A 158 25.90 -12.85 8.25
N VAL A 159 25.64 -14.15 8.42
CA VAL A 159 25.71 -15.14 7.33
C VAL A 159 24.62 -14.84 6.30
N ALA A 160 23.40 -14.61 6.77
CA ALA A 160 22.26 -14.26 5.93
C ALA A 160 22.55 -13.06 5.04
N TYR A 161 22.95 -11.94 5.65
CA TYR A 161 23.21 -10.70 4.92
C TYR A 161 24.36 -10.82 3.92
N ASN A 162 25.38 -11.63 4.22
CA ASN A 162 26.46 -11.85 3.28
C ASN A 162 25.98 -12.61 2.04
N VAL A 163 25.25 -13.71 2.22
CA VAL A 163 24.71 -14.50 1.10
C VAL A 163 23.68 -13.70 0.30
N ILE A 164 22.77 -13.00 0.97
CA ILE A 164 21.74 -12.17 0.31
C ILE A 164 22.41 -11.10 -0.56
N ARG A 165 23.41 -10.39 -0.02
CA ARG A 165 24.12 -9.33 -0.77
C ARG A 165 24.76 -9.86 -2.06
N ASP A 166 25.26 -11.09 -2.02
CA ASP A 166 25.99 -11.67 -3.15
C ASP A 166 25.05 -12.35 -4.18
N SER A 167 23.81 -12.69 -3.81
CA SER A 167 22.91 -13.52 -4.62
C SER A 167 21.57 -12.89 -5.03
N TYR A 168 21.11 -11.85 -4.34
CA TYR A 168 19.81 -11.19 -4.59
C TYR A 168 19.98 -9.89 -5.37
N ASP A 169 18.97 -9.55 -6.17
CA ASP A 169 18.83 -8.21 -6.73
C ASP A 169 18.25 -7.22 -5.71
N PHE A 170 18.47 -5.92 -5.91
CA PHE A 170 17.97 -4.88 -5.01
C PHE A 170 16.45 -4.94 -4.80
N SER A 171 15.67 -5.27 -5.83
CA SER A 171 14.21 -5.44 -5.70
C SER A 171 13.86 -6.61 -4.78
N GLU A 172 14.52 -7.76 -4.95
CA GLU A 172 14.26 -8.96 -4.15
C GLU A 172 14.65 -8.73 -2.68
N MET A 173 15.72 -7.97 -2.43
CA MET A 173 16.12 -7.58 -1.07
C MET A 173 15.02 -6.77 -0.34
N CYS A 174 14.27 -5.95 -1.07
CA CYS A 174 13.18 -5.14 -0.51
C CYS A 174 11.95 -5.97 -0.15
N ASP A 175 11.73 -7.09 -0.83
CA ASP A 175 10.61 -8.00 -0.62
C ASP A 175 10.82 -8.97 0.55
N LEU A 176 12.08 -9.12 1.00
CA LEU A 176 12.43 -9.97 2.14
C LEU A 176 11.78 -9.47 3.45
N ASN A 177 11.20 -10.42 4.19
CA ASN A 177 10.69 -10.19 5.54
C ASN A 177 11.65 -10.83 6.55
N GLU A 178 11.99 -10.07 7.59
CA GLU A 178 12.86 -10.49 8.68
C GLU A 178 12.04 -10.53 9.97
N ILE A 179 12.09 -11.67 10.67
CA ILE A 179 11.47 -11.86 11.99
C ILE A 179 12.59 -12.22 12.96
N GLU A 180 12.74 -11.43 14.02
CA GLU A 180 13.73 -11.71 15.06
C GLU A 180 13.17 -12.79 16.00
N VAL A 181 13.77 -13.98 15.96
CA VAL A 181 13.33 -15.15 16.73
C VAL A 181 14.18 -15.33 17.99
N MET A 182 15.50 -15.19 17.84
CA MET A 182 16.45 -15.27 18.92
C MET A 182 17.03 -13.88 19.19
N PRO A 183 17.02 -13.40 20.45
CA PRO A 183 17.66 -12.14 20.79
C PRO A 183 19.18 -12.22 20.60
N PRO A 184 19.85 -11.09 20.31
CA PRO A 184 21.31 -11.08 20.11
C PRO A 184 22.02 -11.56 21.37
N GLN A 185 22.84 -12.60 21.22
CA GLN A 185 23.63 -13.17 22.31
C GLN A 185 25.00 -12.48 22.42
N GLY A 186 25.46 -12.28 23.65
CA GLY A 186 26.79 -11.74 23.92
C GLY A 186 27.87 -12.80 23.68
N VAL A 187 28.74 -12.57 22.69
CA VAL A 187 29.92 -13.41 22.48
C VAL A 187 31.09 -12.96 23.36
N GLY A 188 31.87 -13.92 23.86
CA GLY A 188 33.01 -13.68 24.74
C GLY A 188 34.14 -14.67 24.51
N LEU A 189 35.33 -14.35 25.03
CA LEU A 189 36.47 -15.26 24.98
C LEU A 189 36.29 -16.39 26.00
N LEU A 190 36.41 -17.63 25.52
CA LEU A 190 36.37 -18.81 26.37
C LEU A 190 37.76 -19.04 26.98
N ILE A 191 37.84 -19.02 28.31
CA ILE A 191 39.08 -19.20 29.06
C ILE A 191 38.84 -20.23 30.18
N ARG A 192 39.85 -21.06 30.48
CA ARG A 192 39.81 -21.99 31.63
C ARG A 192 39.57 -21.22 32.94
N LYS A 193 38.73 -21.76 33.83
CA LYS A 193 38.32 -21.12 35.09
C LYS A 193 39.50 -20.60 35.93
N ASP A 194 40.57 -21.40 36.03
CA ASP A 194 41.76 -21.11 36.85
C ASP A 194 42.94 -20.55 36.04
N SER A 195 42.67 -19.98 34.86
CA SER A 195 43.73 -19.38 34.04
C SER A 195 44.24 -18.08 34.68
N PRO A 196 45.56 -17.89 34.85
CA PRO A 196 46.12 -16.63 35.37
C PRO A 196 45.87 -15.45 34.42
N PHE A 197 45.51 -15.72 33.15
CA PHE A 197 45.26 -14.68 32.15
C PHE A 197 43.84 -14.10 32.20
N ARG A 198 42.94 -14.65 33.03
CA ARG A 198 41.53 -14.23 33.07
C ARG A 198 41.36 -12.74 33.36
N GLU A 199 42.02 -12.25 34.41
CA GLU A 199 41.92 -10.84 34.81
C GLU A 199 42.55 -9.91 33.77
N LEU A 200 43.73 -10.28 33.27
CA LEU A 200 44.43 -9.53 32.22
C LEU A 200 43.55 -9.39 30.97
N LEU A 201 42.96 -10.49 30.48
CA LEU A 201 42.10 -10.46 29.29
C LEU A 201 40.83 -9.64 29.52
N ASN A 202 40.22 -9.71 30.70
CA ASN A 202 39.06 -8.89 31.04
C ASN A 202 39.39 -7.39 31.01
N ILE A 203 40.50 -6.96 31.62
CA ILE A 203 40.93 -5.56 31.61
C ILE A 203 41.20 -5.09 30.18
N ARG A 204 41.84 -5.92 29.35
CA ARG A 204 42.15 -5.57 27.95
C ARG A 204 40.88 -5.49 27.10
N LEU A 205 39.94 -6.41 27.27
CA LEU A 205 38.64 -6.37 26.59
C LEU A 205 37.81 -5.15 27.00
N ALA A 206 37.82 -4.79 28.29
CA ALA A 206 37.17 -3.57 28.78
C ALA A 206 37.77 -2.33 28.10
N ARG A 207 39.10 -2.22 28.08
CA ARG A 207 39.80 -1.11 27.41
C ARG A 207 39.52 -1.05 25.90
N LEU A 208 39.39 -2.20 25.22
CA LEU A 208 39.01 -2.25 23.80
C LEU A 208 37.59 -1.71 23.55
N ARG A 209 36.67 -1.93 24.50
CA ARG A 209 35.31 -1.35 24.44
C ARG A 209 35.33 0.14 24.76
N GLU A 210 36.02 0.56 25.83
CA GLU A 210 36.11 1.97 26.27
C GLU A 210 36.76 2.87 25.21
N THR A 211 37.81 2.39 24.55
CA THR A 211 38.49 3.13 23.48
C THR A 211 37.70 3.17 22.17
N GLY A 212 36.58 2.44 22.06
CA GLY A 212 35.80 2.32 20.84
C GLY A 212 36.45 1.46 19.75
N ALA A 213 37.62 0.87 20.00
CA ALA A 213 38.32 0.00 19.04
C ALA A 213 37.43 -1.19 18.64
N PHE A 214 36.74 -1.79 19.61
CA PHE A 214 35.79 -2.87 19.34
C PHE A 214 34.65 -2.43 18.40
N SER A 215 34.08 -1.24 18.62
CA SER A 215 33.03 -0.69 17.75
C SER A 215 33.54 -0.45 16.32
N ARG A 216 34.77 0.05 16.17
CA ARG A 216 35.39 0.23 14.86
C ARG A 216 35.58 -1.10 14.11
N PHE A 217 36.11 -2.13 14.78
CA PHE A 217 36.29 -3.44 14.16
C PHE A 217 34.95 -4.10 13.82
N SER A 218 33.96 -3.99 14.72
CA SER A 218 32.60 -4.47 14.48
C SER A 218 32.01 -3.84 13.22
N ASN A 219 32.09 -2.52 13.06
CA ASN A 219 31.59 -1.83 11.87
C ASN A 219 32.32 -2.19 10.56
N LEU A 220 33.56 -2.66 10.65
CA LEU A 220 34.38 -3.02 9.49
C LEU A 220 34.12 -4.46 9.03
N TRP A 221 34.00 -5.39 9.99
CA TRP A 221 33.96 -6.83 9.72
C TRP A 221 32.55 -7.41 9.74
N ILE A 222 31.62 -6.83 10.51
CA ILE A 222 30.24 -7.32 10.56
C ILE A 222 29.48 -6.78 9.36
N THR A 223 28.95 -7.70 8.55
CA THR A 223 28.09 -7.36 7.42
C THR A 223 26.86 -6.61 7.93
N LYS A 224 26.71 -5.37 7.48
CA LYS A 224 25.52 -4.56 7.77
C LYS A 224 24.35 -5.09 6.98
N LYS A 225 23.15 -4.77 7.46
CA LYS A 225 21.92 -5.05 6.73
C LYS A 225 22.02 -4.45 5.32
N PRO A 226 21.78 -5.24 4.26
CA PRO A 226 21.78 -4.70 2.90
C PRO A 226 20.71 -3.61 2.80
N GLU A 227 21.11 -2.46 2.27
CA GLU A 227 20.18 -1.36 2.05
C GLU A 227 19.30 -1.70 0.85
N CYS A 228 18.00 -1.58 1.03
CA CYS A 228 17.04 -1.64 -0.05
C CYS A 228 17.17 -0.33 -0.83
N LEU A 229 18.07 -0.30 -1.82
CA LEU A 229 18.18 0.80 -2.78
C LEU A 229 17.02 0.71 -3.77
N VAL A 230 15.86 1.22 -3.36
CA VAL A 230 14.78 1.52 -4.30
C VAL A 230 15.24 2.74 -5.09
N THR A 231 16.01 2.53 -6.17
CA THR A 231 16.24 3.59 -7.15
C THR A 231 14.90 3.93 -7.77
N SER A 232 14.13 4.82 -7.13
CA SER A 232 12.88 5.41 -7.62
C SER A 232 12.10 4.46 -8.52
N VAL A 233 11.83 3.25 -8.04
CA VAL A 233 10.96 2.32 -8.77
C VAL A 233 9.59 2.91 -8.53
N VAL A 234 9.18 3.79 -9.44
CA VAL A 234 7.76 4.11 -9.61
C VAL A 234 7.11 2.75 -9.75
N SER A 235 6.42 2.30 -8.69
CA SER A 235 5.73 1.02 -8.71
C SER A 235 4.88 1.02 -9.97
N SER A 236 5.25 0.18 -10.95
CA SER A 236 4.52 0.13 -12.20
C SER A 236 3.11 -0.30 -11.85
N VAL A 237 2.13 0.57 -12.10
CA VAL A 237 0.73 0.27 -11.78
C VAL A 237 0.34 -0.97 -12.57
N SER A 238 0.21 -2.09 -11.87
CA SER A 238 -0.24 -3.33 -12.50
C SER A 238 -1.65 -3.14 -13.05
N MET A 239 -1.93 -3.77 -14.18
CA MET A 239 -3.27 -3.77 -14.80
C MET A 239 -4.36 -4.24 -13.83
N GLU A 240 -3.99 -5.06 -12.85
CA GLU A 240 -4.88 -5.51 -11.77
C GLU A 240 -5.42 -4.35 -10.92
N GLY A 241 -4.59 -3.33 -10.62
CA GLY A 241 -4.99 -2.15 -9.86
C GLY A 241 -5.87 -1.19 -10.67
N ALA A 242 -5.70 -1.12 -11.99
CA ALA A 242 -6.47 -0.26 -12.88
C ALA A 242 -7.78 -0.91 -13.38
N PHE A 243 -7.89 -2.24 -13.30
CA PHE A 243 -9.04 -3.01 -13.75
C PHE A 243 -10.41 -2.48 -13.28
N PRO A 244 -10.64 -2.14 -11.99
CA PRO A 244 -11.95 -1.66 -11.55
C PRO A 244 -12.34 -0.32 -12.20
N ILE A 245 -11.38 0.53 -12.55
CA ILE A 245 -11.62 1.82 -13.20
C ILE A 245 -12.13 1.60 -14.63
N PHE A 246 -11.50 0.69 -15.37
CA PHE A 246 -11.95 0.31 -16.71
C PHE A 246 -13.32 -0.37 -16.70
N LEU A 247 -13.59 -1.23 -15.71
CA LEU A 247 -14.88 -1.89 -15.55
C LEU A 247 -15.99 -0.86 -15.30
N LEU A 248 -15.74 0.15 -14.46
CA LEU A 248 -16.69 1.23 -14.20
C LEU A 248 -16.98 2.06 -15.46
N LEU A 249 -15.96 2.34 -16.28
CA LEU A 249 -16.13 3.03 -17.57
C LEU A 249 -16.99 2.22 -18.55
N ILE A 250 -16.72 0.92 -18.68
CA ILE A 250 -17.50 0.02 -19.55
C ILE A 250 -18.95 -0.07 -19.06
N ALA A 251 -19.16 -0.24 -17.76
CA ALA A 251 -20.51 -0.28 -17.19
C ALA A 251 -21.27 1.02 -17.42
N GLY A 252 -20.62 2.18 -17.24
CA GLY A 252 -21.21 3.50 -17.48
C GLY A 252 -21.59 3.73 -18.94
N THR A 253 -20.72 3.34 -19.89
CA THR A 253 -21.01 3.46 -21.33
C THR A 253 -22.16 2.55 -21.75
N ILE A 254 -22.22 1.31 -21.28
CA ILE A 254 -23.35 0.41 -21.54
C ILE A 254 -24.66 0.99 -20.99
N ALA A 255 -24.65 1.51 -19.77
CA ALA A 255 -25.83 2.14 -19.17
C ALA A 255 -26.31 3.35 -19.99
N ALA A 256 -25.39 4.18 -20.49
CA ALA A 256 -25.72 5.32 -21.35
C ALA A 256 -26.37 4.87 -22.68
N PHE A 257 -25.81 3.86 -23.35
CA PHE A 257 -26.41 3.29 -24.57
C PHE A 257 -27.78 2.67 -24.32
N MET A 258 -27.97 1.99 -23.18
CA MET A 258 -29.26 1.43 -22.79
C MET A 258 -30.31 2.52 -22.53
N ALA A 259 -29.93 3.60 -21.83
CA ALA A 259 -30.82 4.74 -21.61
C ALA A 259 -31.23 5.41 -22.94
N PHE A 260 -30.26 5.63 -23.84
CA PHE A 260 -30.52 6.17 -25.18
C PHE A 260 -31.42 5.26 -26.03
N ALA A 261 -31.24 3.94 -25.96
CA ALA A 261 -32.09 2.98 -26.67
C ALA A 261 -33.52 2.97 -26.10
N LEU A 262 -33.66 3.03 -24.77
CA LEU A 262 -34.96 3.11 -24.09
C LEU A 262 -35.72 4.39 -24.47
N GLU A 263 -35.04 5.54 -24.44
CA GLU A 263 -35.64 6.83 -24.82
C GLU A 263 -36.14 6.81 -26.27
N ASN A 264 -35.32 6.35 -27.22
CA ASN A 264 -35.72 6.21 -28.62
C ASN A 264 -36.86 5.20 -28.81
N GLY A 265 -36.87 4.12 -28.04
CA GLY A 265 -37.95 3.13 -28.05
C GLY A 265 -39.27 3.71 -27.56
N LEU A 266 -39.25 4.42 -26.43
CA LEU A 266 -40.41 5.11 -25.86
C LEU A 266 -40.92 6.23 -26.78
N PHE A 267 -40.02 7.01 -27.38
CA PHE A 267 -40.38 8.05 -28.33
C PHE A 267 -41.11 7.47 -29.56
N ARG A 268 -40.60 6.36 -30.13
CA ARG A 268 -41.26 5.67 -31.24
C ARG A 268 -42.59 5.02 -30.85
N ALA A 269 -42.72 4.51 -29.63
CA ALA A 269 -43.97 3.93 -29.12
C ALA A 269 -45.04 5.01 -28.89
N SER A 270 -44.67 6.17 -28.34
CA SER A 270 -45.56 7.32 -28.13
C SER A 270 -46.01 7.94 -29.46
N GLY A 271 -45.10 8.06 -30.44
CA GLY A 271 -45.43 8.53 -31.80
C GLY A 271 -46.41 7.61 -32.54
N ARG A 272 -46.36 6.29 -32.32
CA ARG A 272 -47.36 5.35 -32.84
C ARG A 272 -48.72 5.49 -32.17
N HIS A 273 -48.76 5.85 -30.88
CA HIS A 273 -50.01 6.02 -30.15
C HIS A 273 -50.74 7.32 -30.54
N PHE A 274 -50.02 8.38 -30.93
CA PHE A 274 -50.62 9.63 -31.42
C PHE A 274 -51.08 9.55 -32.89
N GLY A 275 -50.39 8.75 -33.73
CA GLY A 275 -50.80 8.51 -35.11
C GLY A 275 -52.08 7.68 -35.27
N SER A 276 -52.44 6.87 -34.27
CA SER A 276 -53.70 6.10 -34.27
C SER A 276 -54.91 6.92 -33.80
N SER A 277 -54.70 8.01 -33.06
CA SER A 277 -55.78 8.90 -32.58
C SER A 277 -56.22 9.91 -33.65
N ALA A 278 -55.32 10.30 -34.55
CA ALA A 278 -55.59 11.29 -35.60
C ALA A 278 -56.31 10.71 -36.84
N SER A 279 -56.54 9.40 -36.89
CA SER A 279 -57.27 8.71 -37.98
C SER A 279 -58.72 8.37 -37.62
N LEU A 280 -59.25 8.93 -36.53
CA LEU A 280 -60.60 8.67 -36.00
C LEU A 280 -61.46 9.94 -35.82
N GLU A 281 -61.04 11.09 -36.36
CA GLU A 281 -61.89 12.28 -36.55
C GLU A 281 -61.96 12.68 -38.03
#